data_AF-A0A496PD64-F1
#
_entry.id   AF-A0A496PD64-F1
#
_cell.length_a   1.000
_cell.length_b   1.000
_cell.length_c   1.000
_cell.angle_alpha   90.00
_cell.angle_beta   90.00
_cell.angle_gamma   90.00
#
_symmetry.space_group_name_H-M   'P 1'
#
loop_
_entity.id
_entity.type
_entity.pdbx_description
1 polymer ?
#
loop_
_entity_poly.entity_id
_entity_poly.type
_entity_poly.pdbx_seq_one_letter_code
_entity_poly.pdbx_strand_id
1 'polypeptide(L)'
;MVLSVTALFWTGLYIGDPGFAAITGHPEPTFAIDGWFSMETMRRIHFIAGVILTFSFIFRFAGALWNRGDRLLPKFRQKRYWYGLRETTLHYLMIPQKHEHHWLRNSLARTAYMMVYIMFFFEIITGFSMYAMIDPNGIIGTLFAPIITLFGGEYKVHIIHHYIAWGFLFFTIIHVYMAFREDVMEESGEVSAMVSGMKYYAHDPIDIEDLNGKRRRGERIDKPSGTTYRPSNPDDPREKELQDD
;
A
#
# COMPACT_ATOMS: atom_id res chain seq x y z
N MET A 1 -4.60 -9.55 3.56
CA MET A 1 -4.41 -8.59 2.45
C MET A 1 -3.54 -9.17 1.34
N VAL A 2 -2.24 -9.42 1.56
CA VAL A 2 -1.31 -9.86 0.48
C VAL A 2 -1.84 -11.09 -0.28
N LEU A 3 -2.27 -12.14 0.42
CA LEU A 3 -2.84 -13.34 -0.22
C LEU A 3 -4.08 -13.03 -1.09
N SER A 4 -4.95 -12.13 -0.62
CA SER A 4 -6.14 -11.71 -1.37
C SER A 4 -5.76 -10.94 -2.63
N VAL A 5 -4.77 -10.04 -2.55
CA VAL A 5 -4.26 -9.29 -3.71
C VAL A 5 -3.67 -10.24 -4.74
N THR A 6 -2.85 -11.21 -4.30
CA THR A 6 -2.29 -12.23 -5.20
C THR A 6 -3.38 -13.06 -5.88
N ALA A 7 -4.38 -13.53 -5.11
CA ALA A 7 -5.50 -14.29 -5.67
C ALA A 7 -6.30 -13.46 -6.68
N LEU A 8 -6.62 -12.21 -6.36
CA LEU A 8 -7.34 -11.29 -7.24
C LEU A 8 -6.58 -11.02 -8.53
N PHE A 9 -5.28 -10.77 -8.45
CA PHE A 9 -4.48 -10.47 -9.62
C PHE A 9 -4.45 -11.66 -10.60
N TRP A 10 -4.12 -12.87 -10.12
CA TRP A 10 -4.06 -14.05 -10.97
C TRP A 10 -5.42 -14.46 -11.54
N THR A 11 -6.46 -14.45 -10.71
CA THR A 11 -7.83 -14.75 -11.19
C THR A 11 -8.35 -13.67 -12.12
N GLY A 12 -8.01 -12.39 -11.89
CA GLY A 12 -8.42 -11.26 -12.73
C GLY A 12 -7.76 -11.27 -14.10
N LEU A 13 -6.45 -11.56 -14.17
CA LEU A 13 -5.75 -11.79 -15.43
C LEU A 13 -6.42 -12.89 -16.24
N TYR A 14 -6.72 -14.01 -15.58
CA TYR A 14 -7.37 -15.15 -16.21
C TYR A 14 -8.82 -14.85 -16.68
N ILE A 15 -9.55 -13.98 -15.98
CA ILE A 15 -10.89 -13.54 -16.41
C ILE A 15 -10.81 -12.66 -17.66
N GLY A 16 -9.79 -11.78 -17.74
CA GLY A 16 -9.60 -10.85 -18.86
C GLY A 16 -9.06 -11.52 -20.12
N ASP A 17 -8.08 -12.40 -19.97
CA ASP A 17 -7.56 -13.25 -21.03
C ASP A 17 -7.51 -14.70 -20.53
N PRO A 18 -8.59 -15.48 -20.77
CA PRO A 18 -8.58 -16.88 -20.40
C PRO A 18 -7.53 -17.57 -21.24
N GLY A 19 -6.42 -17.99 -20.61
CA GLY A 19 -5.27 -18.66 -21.24
C GLY A 19 -5.60 -19.94 -22.04
N PHE A 20 -6.87 -20.32 -22.15
CA PHE A 20 -7.39 -21.34 -23.04
C PHE A 20 -7.67 -20.87 -24.47
N ALA A 21 -7.53 -19.59 -24.79
CA ALA A 21 -7.47 -19.15 -26.19
C ALA A 21 -6.34 -19.84 -26.97
N ALA A 22 -5.31 -20.36 -26.28
CA ALA A 22 -4.22 -21.16 -26.83
C ALA A 22 -4.52 -22.67 -26.95
N ILE A 23 -5.66 -23.16 -26.43
CA ILE A 23 -6.10 -24.54 -26.67
C ILE A 23 -6.79 -24.55 -28.03
N THR A 24 -6.20 -25.28 -28.99
CA THR A 24 -6.73 -25.46 -30.34
C THR A 24 -8.20 -25.91 -30.28
N GLY A 25 -9.11 -25.08 -30.77
CA GLY A 25 -10.54 -25.42 -30.91
C GLY A 25 -11.54 -24.34 -30.53
N HIS A 26 -11.13 -23.18 -30.00
CA HIS A 26 -12.05 -22.14 -29.50
C HIS A 26 -13.19 -22.72 -28.64
N PRO A 27 -12.92 -23.57 -27.63
CA PRO A 27 -13.99 -23.97 -26.72
C PRO A 27 -14.50 -22.68 -26.05
N GLU A 28 -15.80 -22.44 -26.13
CA GLU A 28 -16.43 -21.34 -25.40
C GLU A 28 -15.99 -21.40 -23.92
N PRO A 29 -15.68 -20.26 -23.27
CA PRO A 29 -15.12 -20.24 -21.92
C PRO A 29 -16.00 -20.94 -20.86
N THR A 30 -17.28 -21.13 -21.18
CA THR A 30 -18.29 -21.89 -20.44
C THR A 30 -18.07 -23.41 -20.48
N PHE A 31 -17.40 -23.96 -21.49
CA PHE A 31 -17.26 -25.40 -21.74
C PHE A 31 -15.82 -25.90 -21.73
N ALA A 32 -14.82 -25.01 -21.59
CA ALA A 32 -13.42 -25.36 -21.81
C ALA A 32 -12.83 -26.35 -20.79
N ILE A 33 -13.26 -26.32 -19.52
CA ILE A 33 -12.77 -27.24 -18.47
C ILE A 33 -13.85 -27.51 -17.43
N ASP A 34 -14.31 -28.76 -17.33
CA ASP A 34 -15.00 -29.29 -16.16
C ASP A 34 -13.96 -29.50 -15.05
N GLY A 35 -13.90 -28.59 -14.06
CA GLY A 35 -12.96 -28.70 -12.94
C GLY A 35 -12.59 -27.38 -12.26
N TRP A 36 -11.51 -27.40 -11.48
CA TRP A 36 -11.04 -26.28 -10.64
C TRP A 36 -10.63 -25.02 -11.43
N PHE A 37 -10.33 -25.16 -12.72
CA PHE A 37 -9.94 -24.05 -13.60
C PHE A 37 -11.10 -23.54 -14.48
N SER A 38 -12.35 -23.92 -14.19
CA SER A 38 -13.50 -23.36 -14.92
C SER A 38 -13.60 -21.84 -14.72
N MET A 39 -14.14 -21.12 -15.72
CA MET A 39 -14.37 -19.67 -15.62
C MET A 39 -15.34 -19.31 -14.49
N GLU A 40 -16.30 -20.19 -14.18
CA GLU A 40 -17.20 -20.00 -13.05
C GLU A 40 -16.43 -20.01 -11.72
N THR A 41 -15.57 -21.02 -11.52
CA THR A 41 -14.76 -21.13 -10.30
C THR A 41 -13.82 -19.94 -10.14
N MET A 42 -13.17 -19.51 -11.22
CA MET A 42 -12.25 -18.37 -11.18
C MET A 42 -12.95 -17.05 -10.86
N ARG A 43 -14.11 -16.78 -11.49
CA ARG A 43 -14.96 -15.62 -11.14
C ARG A 43 -15.41 -15.67 -9.69
N ARG A 44 -15.84 -16.85 -9.21
CA ARG A 44 -16.27 -17.04 -7.82
C ARG A 44 -15.15 -16.74 -6.83
N ILE A 45 -13.95 -17.28 -7.06
CA ILE A 45 -12.77 -17.01 -6.22
C ILE A 45 -12.42 -15.53 -6.26
N HIS A 46 -12.44 -14.90 -7.44
CA HIS A 46 -12.15 -13.48 -7.60
C HIS A 46 -13.11 -12.61 -6.77
N PHE A 47 -14.43 -12.83 -6.88
CA PHE A 47 -15.41 -12.06 -6.11
C PHE A 47 -15.27 -12.27 -4.60
N ILE A 48 -15.07 -13.51 -4.14
CA ILE A 48 -14.85 -13.79 -2.71
C ILE A 48 -13.59 -13.09 -2.20
N ALA A 49 -12.49 -13.17 -2.96
CA ALA A 49 -11.24 -12.51 -2.61
C ALA A 49 -11.38 -10.98 -2.58
N GLY A 50 -12.19 -10.41 -3.47
CA GLY A 50 -12.50 -8.97 -3.54
C GLY A 50 -13.25 -8.48 -2.31
N VAL A 51 -14.24 -9.25 -1.85
CA VAL A 51 -14.97 -8.95 -0.61
C VAL A 51 -14.04 -9.03 0.60
N ILE A 52 -13.23 -10.08 0.72
CA ILE A 52 -12.25 -10.24 1.80
C ILE A 52 -11.24 -9.07 1.81
N LEU A 53 -10.72 -8.69 0.65
CA LEU A 53 -9.79 -7.56 0.51
C LEU A 53 -10.47 -6.26 0.98
N THR A 54 -11.71 -6.02 0.58
CA THR A 54 -12.49 -4.82 0.95
C THR A 54 -12.64 -4.72 2.46
N PHE A 55 -13.11 -5.78 3.13
CA PHE A 55 -13.23 -5.78 4.60
C PHE A 55 -11.88 -5.56 5.27
N SER A 56 -10.83 -6.25 4.81
CA SER A 56 -9.48 -6.08 5.37
C SER A 56 -8.94 -4.66 5.18
N PHE A 57 -9.26 -4.00 4.05
CA PHE A 57 -8.89 -2.62 3.78
C PHE A 57 -9.65 -1.65 4.69
N ILE A 58 -10.95 -1.84 4.88
CA ILE A 58 -11.78 -1.03 5.79
C ILE A 58 -11.24 -1.08 7.22
N PHE A 59 -10.94 -2.28 7.74
CA PHE A 59 -10.37 -2.41 9.09
C PHE A 59 -9.02 -1.69 9.22
N ARG A 60 -8.17 -1.79 8.19
CA ARG A 60 -6.88 -1.11 8.20
C ARG A 60 -7.00 0.41 8.09
N PHE A 61 -7.94 0.90 7.29
CA PHE A 61 -8.24 2.32 7.19
C PHE A 61 -8.82 2.88 8.49
N ALA A 62 -9.74 2.14 9.13
CA ALA A 62 -10.31 2.51 10.43
C ALA A 62 -9.24 2.54 11.54
N GLY A 63 -8.35 1.54 11.57
CA GLY A 63 -7.21 1.50 12.49
C GLY A 63 -6.27 2.70 12.32
N ALA A 64 -6.00 3.09 11.07
CA ALA A 64 -5.21 4.27 10.75
C ALA A 64 -5.84 5.58 11.24
N LEU A 65 -7.18 5.69 11.22
CA LEU A 65 -7.90 6.87 11.69
C LEU A 65 -7.99 6.94 13.22
N TRP A 66 -8.16 5.78 13.88
CA TRP A 66 -8.29 5.69 15.33
C TRP A 66 -6.96 5.97 16.04
N ASN A 67 -5.86 5.43 15.51
CA ASN A 67 -4.53 5.68 16.03
C ASN A 67 -3.98 6.99 15.47
N ARG A 68 -4.16 8.10 16.20
CA ARG A 68 -3.62 9.43 15.83
C ARG A 68 -2.09 9.46 15.59
N GLY A 69 -1.37 8.46 16.08
CA GLY A 69 0.06 8.27 15.84
C GLY A 69 0.39 7.55 14.53
N ASP A 70 -0.59 6.96 13.84
CA ASP A 70 -0.37 6.19 12.62
C ASP A 70 -0.22 7.13 11.43
N ARG A 71 1.04 7.51 11.20
CA ARG A 71 1.49 8.46 10.19
C ARG A 71 1.54 7.84 8.79
N LEU A 72 0.55 7.03 8.46
CA LEU A 72 0.39 6.39 7.15
C LEU A 72 0.28 7.39 6.02
N LEU A 73 -0.31 8.57 6.28
CA LEU A 73 -0.55 9.58 5.26
C LEU A 73 0.61 10.59 5.15
N PRO A 74 0.98 10.98 3.91
CA PRO A 74 2.00 11.99 3.65
C PRO A 74 1.57 13.37 4.18
N LYS A 75 2.50 14.06 4.86
CA LYS A 75 2.27 15.40 5.40
C LYS A 75 2.71 16.46 4.40
N PHE A 76 1.90 16.67 3.36
CA PHE A 76 2.20 17.62 2.28
C PHE A 76 2.48 19.05 2.73
N ARG A 77 1.94 19.46 3.89
CA ARG A 77 2.09 20.81 4.46
C ARG A 77 3.44 21.05 5.15
N GLN A 78 4.27 20.02 5.34
CA GLN A 78 5.55 20.15 6.03
C GLN A 78 6.70 20.14 5.02
N LYS A 79 7.56 21.17 5.03
CA LYS A 79 8.75 21.23 4.17
C LYS A 79 9.69 20.03 4.39
N ARG A 80 9.78 19.55 5.63
CA ARG A 80 10.56 18.35 6.01
C ARG A 80 10.19 17.10 5.20
N TYR A 81 8.90 16.94 4.85
CA TYR A 81 8.44 15.79 4.04
C TYR A 81 8.99 15.85 2.61
N TRP A 82 8.99 17.03 1.98
CA TRP A 82 9.52 17.21 0.63
C TRP A 82 11.04 17.06 0.56
N TYR A 83 11.73 17.55 1.59
CA TYR A 83 13.18 17.37 1.73
C TYR A 83 13.53 15.88 1.86
N GLY A 84 12.86 15.18 2.80
CA GLY A 84 13.04 13.73 2.97
C GLY A 84 12.64 12.91 1.74
N LEU A 85 11.60 13.31 1.00
CA LEU A 85 11.21 12.66 -0.26
C LEU A 85 12.31 12.76 -1.32
N ARG A 86 12.88 13.96 -1.50
CA ARG A 86 13.95 14.21 -2.47
C ARG A 86 15.21 13.44 -2.11
N GLU A 87 15.67 13.55 -0.87
CA GLU A 87 16.89 12.88 -0.42
C GLU A 87 16.79 11.36 -0.55
N THR A 88 15.65 10.79 -0.14
CA THR A 88 15.45 9.35 -0.27
C THR A 88 15.42 8.92 -1.75
N THR A 89 14.79 9.72 -2.62
CA THR A 89 14.79 9.43 -4.05
C THR A 89 16.21 9.46 -4.62
N LEU A 90 17.02 10.46 -4.24
CA LEU A 90 18.42 10.57 -4.68
C LEU A 90 19.29 9.42 -4.15
N HIS A 91 19.07 9.00 -2.90
CA HIS A 91 19.73 7.85 -2.29
C HIS A 91 19.46 6.56 -3.06
N TYR A 92 18.20 6.34 -3.44
CA TYR A 92 17.82 5.17 -4.24
C TYR A 92 18.32 5.25 -5.70
N LEU A 93 18.57 6.45 -6.22
CA LEU A 93 19.26 6.66 -7.50
C LEU A 93 20.80 6.52 -7.39
N MET A 94 21.32 6.11 -6.23
CA MET A 94 22.75 5.96 -5.95
C MET A 94 23.56 7.25 -6.13
N ILE A 95 22.91 8.42 -6.01
CA ILE A 95 23.60 9.70 -6.08
C ILE A 95 24.16 10.00 -4.69
N PRO A 96 25.49 10.17 -4.54
CA PRO A 96 26.11 10.35 -3.23
C PRO A 96 25.49 11.54 -2.49
N GLN A 97 24.82 11.22 -1.38
CA GLN A 97 24.25 12.22 -0.47
C GLN A 97 25.27 12.48 0.64
N LYS A 98 25.31 13.71 1.16
CA LYS A 98 26.19 14.06 2.27
C LYS A 98 25.81 13.39 3.59
N HIS A 99 24.58 12.91 3.75
CA HIS A 99 24.02 12.53 5.05
C HIS A 99 23.06 11.33 4.95
N GLU A 100 23.30 10.30 5.77
CA GLU A 100 22.38 9.18 5.99
C GLU A 100 21.28 9.62 6.97
N HIS A 101 20.01 9.49 6.58
CA HIS A 101 18.88 9.91 7.40
C HIS A 101 18.02 8.73 7.83
N HIS A 102 18.01 8.43 9.13
CA HIS A 102 17.16 7.40 9.72
C HIS A 102 15.81 8.00 10.13
N TRP A 103 14.86 8.03 9.19
CA TRP A 103 13.46 8.32 9.47
C TRP A 103 12.75 7.02 9.96
N LEU A 104 11.87 7.10 10.97
CA LEU A 104 11.09 5.95 11.46
C LEU A 104 10.29 5.31 10.32
N ARG A 105 9.80 6.14 9.40
CA ARG A 105 9.23 5.71 8.12
C ARG A 105 9.54 6.75 7.05
N ASN A 106 10.28 6.29 6.05
CA ASN A 106 10.71 7.05 4.88
C ASN A 106 9.56 7.83 4.22
N SER A 107 9.81 9.10 3.85
CA SER A 107 8.84 9.97 3.16
C SER A 107 8.41 9.41 1.80
N LEU A 108 9.29 8.71 1.10
CA LEU A 108 8.93 7.98 -0.13
C LEU A 108 7.93 6.85 0.17
N ALA A 109 8.18 6.07 1.23
CA ALA A 109 7.26 5.02 1.66
C ALA A 109 5.88 5.56 2.06
N ARG A 110 5.80 6.73 2.72
CA ARG A 110 4.52 7.41 3.02
C ARG A 110 3.74 7.79 1.76
N THR A 111 4.45 8.27 0.74
CA THR A 111 3.85 8.60 -0.56
C THR A 111 3.30 7.35 -1.26
N ALA A 112 4.08 6.26 -1.23
CA ALA A 112 3.68 4.96 -1.76
C ALA A 112 2.41 4.43 -1.08
N TYR A 113 2.30 4.51 0.25
CA TYR A 113 1.06 4.09 0.95
C TYR A 113 -0.16 4.87 0.49
N MET A 114 -0.05 6.19 0.34
CA MET A 114 -1.16 7.00 -0.16
C MET A 114 -1.57 6.58 -1.58
N MET A 115 -0.59 6.43 -2.49
CA MET A 115 -0.85 5.99 -3.86
C MET A 115 -1.59 4.65 -3.88
N VAL A 116 -1.10 3.67 -3.13
CA VAL A 116 -1.69 2.33 -3.05
C VAL A 116 -3.10 2.36 -2.45
N TYR A 117 -3.35 3.21 -1.45
CA TYR A 117 -4.68 3.34 -0.85
C TYR A 117 -5.68 3.94 -1.84
N ILE A 118 -5.25 4.92 -2.65
CA ILE A 118 -6.07 5.48 -3.72
C ILE A 118 -6.35 4.42 -4.78
N MET A 119 -5.34 3.65 -5.18
CA MET A 119 -5.52 2.54 -6.13
C MET A 119 -6.49 1.49 -5.59
N PHE A 120 -6.37 1.08 -4.32
CA PHE A 120 -7.31 0.14 -3.70
C PHE A 120 -8.73 0.70 -3.70
N PHE A 121 -8.91 1.98 -3.39
CA PHE A 121 -10.20 2.62 -3.40
C PHE A 121 -10.86 2.55 -4.79
N PHE A 122 -10.13 2.91 -5.84
CA PHE A 122 -10.66 2.82 -7.21
C PHE A 122 -10.89 1.38 -7.67
N GLU A 123 -10.01 0.44 -7.30
CA GLU A 123 -10.16 -0.98 -7.64
C GLU A 123 -11.40 -1.59 -6.99
N ILE A 124 -11.65 -1.27 -5.72
CA ILE A 124 -12.85 -1.69 -4.99
C ILE A 124 -14.09 -1.10 -5.65
N ILE A 125 -14.10 0.20 -5.96
CA ILE A 125 -15.24 0.86 -6.60
C ILE A 125 -15.56 0.25 -7.96
N THR A 126 -14.56 0.10 -8.82
CA THR A 126 -14.74 -0.45 -10.16
C THR A 126 -15.15 -1.92 -10.10
N GLY A 127 -14.55 -2.71 -9.20
CA GLY A 127 -14.91 -4.10 -8.96
C GLY A 127 -16.35 -4.29 -8.49
N PHE A 128 -16.80 -3.51 -7.49
CA PHE A 128 -18.19 -3.56 -7.04
C PHE A 128 -19.16 -3.05 -8.10
N SER A 129 -18.77 -2.05 -8.90
CA SER A 129 -19.61 -1.55 -10.00
C SER A 129 -19.89 -2.63 -11.04
N MET A 130 -18.87 -3.42 -11.40
CA MET A 130 -19.05 -4.56 -12.31
C MET A 130 -19.85 -5.69 -11.66
N TYR A 131 -19.59 -5.99 -10.37
CA TYR A 131 -20.37 -6.99 -9.64
C TYR A 131 -21.86 -6.63 -9.53
N ALA A 132 -22.16 -5.34 -9.38
CA ALA A 132 -23.52 -4.82 -9.28
C ALA A 132 -24.37 -5.06 -10.54
N MET A 133 -23.73 -5.32 -11.69
CA MET A 133 -24.43 -5.61 -12.95
C MET A 133 -25.06 -7.02 -12.99
N ILE A 134 -24.73 -7.89 -12.03
CA ILE A 134 -25.38 -9.20 -11.90
C ILE A 134 -26.88 -9.03 -11.59
N ASP A 135 -27.23 -8.03 -10.79
CA ASP A 135 -28.61 -7.62 -10.53
C ASP A 135 -28.70 -6.08 -10.52
N PRO A 136 -28.90 -5.46 -11.71
CA PRO A 136 -28.94 -4.00 -11.85
C PRO A 136 -30.08 -3.34 -11.06
N ASN A 137 -31.17 -4.08 -10.80
CA ASN A 137 -32.34 -3.58 -10.08
C ASN A 137 -32.20 -3.74 -8.55
N GLY A 138 -31.16 -4.43 -8.09
CA GLY A 138 -30.86 -4.60 -6.68
C GLY A 138 -30.36 -3.31 -6.00
N ILE A 139 -30.27 -3.35 -4.68
CA ILE A 139 -29.78 -2.22 -3.85
C ILE A 139 -28.35 -1.84 -4.23
N ILE A 140 -27.50 -2.83 -4.53
CA ILE A 140 -26.11 -2.61 -4.95
C ILE A 140 -26.07 -2.04 -6.38
N GLY A 141 -26.89 -2.57 -7.29
CA GLY A 141 -27.07 -2.09 -8.66
C GLY A 141 -27.37 -0.60 -8.73
N THR A 142 -28.38 -0.16 -7.98
CA THR A 142 -28.79 1.26 -7.93
C THR A 142 -27.74 2.18 -7.31
N LEU A 143 -26.98 1.72 -6.30
CA LEU A 143 -25.91 2.50 -5.67
C LEU A 143 -24.72 2.74 -6.60
N PHE A 144 -24.34 1.74 -7.40
CA PHE A 144 -23.17 1.80 -8.29
C PHE A 144 -23.49 2.18 -9.73
N ALA A 145 -24.78 2.26 -10.11
CA ALA A 145 -25.21 2.72 -11.44
C ALA A 145 -24.62 4.09 -11.87
N PRO A 146 -24.51 5.12 -10.98
CA PRO A 146 -23.89 6.39 -11.35
C PRO A 146 -22.41 6.27 -11.72
N ILE A 147 -21.72 5.26 -11.20
CA ILE A 147 -20.29 5.07 -11.47
C ILE A 147 -20.10 4.53 -12.89
N ILE A 148 -20.96 3.60 -13.31
CA ILE A 148 -20.96 3.03 -14.66
C ILE A 148 -21.24 4.12 -15.71
N THR A 149 -22.20 5.01 -15.44
CA THR A 149 -22.54 6.12 -16.33
C THR A 149 -21.43 7.18 -16.37
N LEU A 150 -20.81 7.50 -15.22
CA LEU A 150 -19.70 8.45 -15.12
C LEU A 150 -18.49 8.03 -15.97
N PHE A 151 -18.12 6.75 -15.94
CA PHE A 151 -17.01 6.24 -16.74
C PHE A 151 -17.38 6.00 -18.21
N GLY A 152 -18.65 6.20 -18.58
CA GLY A 152 -19.11 6.15 -19.97
C GLY A 152 -19.32 4.73 -20.51
N GLY A 153 -19.74 3.80 -19.65
CA GLY A 153 -20.16 2.45 -20.01
C GLY A 153 -19.38 1.34 -19.29
N GLU A 154 -19.98 0.15 -19.24
CA GLU A 154 -19.43 -1.06 -18.60
C GLU A 154 -18.02 -1.38 -19.11
N TYR A 155 -17.84 -1.45 -20.43
CA TYR A 155 -16.55 -1.80 -21.03
C TYR A 155 -15.39 -0.91 -20.56
N LYS A 156 -15.64 0.39 -20.38
CA LYS A 156 -14.62 1.33 -19.88
C LYS A 156 -14.28 1.06 -18.41
N VAL A 157 -15.25 0.67 -17.59
CA VAL A 157 -15.00 0.27 -16.20
C VAL A 157 -14.11 -0.97 -16.14
N HIS A 158 -14.36 -1.98 -16.99
CA HIS A 158 -13.49 -3.16 -17.11
C HIS A 158 -12.05 -2.79 -17.47
N ILE A 159 -11.88 -1.91 -18.46
CA ILE A 159 -10.56 -1.43 -18.87
C ILE A 159 -9.85 -0.70 -17.73
N ILE A 160 -10.55 0.20 -17.03
CA ILE A 160 -9.97 0.98 -15.93
C ILE A 160 -9.53 0.04 -14.80
N HIS A 161 -10.38 -0.92 -14.42
CA HIS A 161 -10.06 -1.94 -13.42
C HIS A 161 -8.79 -2.72 -13.82
N HIS A 162 -8.71 -3.18 -15.07
CA HIS A 162 -7.55 -3.90 -15.56
C HIS A 162 -6.27 -3.05 -15.55
N TYR A 163 -6.33 -1.77 -15.94
CA TYR A 163 -5.16 -0.89 -15.88
C TYR A 163 -4.69 -0.59 -14.46
N ILE A 164 -5.62 -0.45 -13.50
CA ILE A 164 -5.25 -0.28 -12.08
C ILE A 164 -4.59 -1.56 -11.56
N ALA A 165 -5.10 -2.74 -11.93
CA ALA A 165 -4.46 -4.02 -11.61
C ALA A 165 -3.01 -4.12 -12.14
N TRP A 166 -2.74 -3.65 -13.37
CA TRP A 166 -1.36 -3.52 -13.88
C TRP A 166 -0.52 -2.55 -13.06
N GLY A 167 -1.09 -1.42 -12.66
CA GLY A 167 -0.46 -0.49 -11.72
C GLY A 167 -0.04 -1.20 -10.42
N PHE A 168 -0.90 -2.06 -9.87
CA PHE A 168 -0.58 -2.86 -8.67
C PHE A 168 0.57 -3.82 -8.89
N LEU A 169 0.68 -4.43 -10.07
CA LEU A 169 1.82 -5.30 -10.41
C LEU A 169 3.12 -4.50 -10.40
N PHE A 170 3.19 -3.38 -11.13
CA PHE A 170 4.38 -2.54 -11.18
C PHE A 170 4.77 -2.02 -9.81
N PHE A 171 3.78 -1.57 -9.02
CA PHE A 171 4.00 -1.17 -7.65
C PHE A 171 4.58 -2.32 -6.81
N THR A 172 4.04 -3.53 -6.93
CA THR A 172 4.50 -4.70 -6.15
C THR A 172 5.94 -5.06 -6.50
N ILE A 173 6.30 -5.06 -7.79
CA ILE A 173 7.68 -5.33 -8.24
C ILE A 173 8.64 -4.32 -7.60
N ILE A 174 8.34 -3.02 -7.69
CA ILE A 174 9.16 -1.97 -7.09
C ILE A 174 9.19 -2.13 -5.58
N HIS A 175 8.04 -2.31 -4.92
CA HIS A 175 7.93 -2.40 -3.48
C HIS A 175 8.74 -3.57 -2.90
N VAL A 176 8.66 -4.74 -3.52
CA VAL A 176 9.44 -5.93 -3.13
C VAL A 176 10.93 -5.67 -3.34
N TYR A 177 11.34 -5.15 -4.49
CA TYR A 177 12.74 -4.80 -4.75
C TYR A 177 13.31 -3.85 -3.70
N MET A 178 12.57 -2.78 -3.39
CA MET A 178 13.01 -1.78 -2.42
C MET A 178 13.07 -2.35 -1.00
N ALA A 179 12.10 -3.17 -0.60
CA ALA A 179 12.11 -3.83 0.70
C ALA A 179 13.31 -4.77 0.86
N PHE A 180 13.60 -5.59 -0.16
CA PHE A 180 14.77 -6.48 -0.14
C PHE A 180 16.09 -5.70 -0.19
N ARG A 181 16.16 -4.64 -1.01
CA ARG A 181 17.35 -3.79 -1.08
C ARG A 181 17.66 -3.17 0.28
N GLU A 182 16.66 -2.62 0.96
CA GLU A 182 16.85 -2.00 2.28
C GLU A 182 17.25 -3.01 3.35
N ASP A 183 16.69 -4.22 3.30
CA ASP A 183 16.99 -5.28 4.26
C ASP A 183 18.44 -5.78 4.08
N VAL A 184 18.90 -5.91 2.83
CA VAL A 184 20.25 -6.41 2.50
C VAL A 184 21.33 -5.32 2.61
N MET A 185 21.05 -4.09 2.18
CA MET A 185 22.05 -3.01 2.14
C MET A 185 22.11 -2.20 3.44
N GLU A 186 20.98 -2.00 4.12
CA GLU A 186 20.90 -1.14 5.31
C GLU A 186 20.69 -1.91 6.61
N GLU A 187 20.60 -3.25 6.54
CA GLU A 187 20.36 -4.14 7.69
C GLU A 187 19.17 -3.67 8.57
N SER A 188 18.21 -3.00 7.94
CA SER A 188 17.13 -2.28 8.61
C SER A 188 16.06 -3.22 9.19
N GLY A 189 16.07 -4.50 8.80
CA GLY A 189 15.16 -5.53 9.31
C GLY A 189 13.70 -5.30 8.93
N GLU A 190 13.41 -4.53 7.88
CA GLU A 190 12.04 -4.13 7.51
C GLU A 190 11.15 -5.36 7.20
N VAL A 191 11.70 -6.35 6.48
CA VAL A 191 10.95 -7.57 6.14
C VAL A 191 10.74 -8.43 7.39
N SER A 192 11.77 -8.56 8.23
CA SER A 192 11.69 -9.29 9.50
C SER A 192 10.65 -8.66 10.43
N ALA A 193 10.56 -7.34 10.48
CA ALA A 193 9.56 -6.62 11.27
C ALA A 193 8.13 -6.81 10.76
N MET A 194 7.93 -7.01 9.44
CA MET A 194 6.60 -7.32 8.90
C MET A 194 6.09 -8.70 9.35
N VAL A 195 6.98 -9.68 9.53
CA VAL A 195 6.62 -11.04 9.93
C VAL A 195 6.55 -11.18 11.46
N SER A 196 7.56 -10.66 12.16
CA SER A 196 7.68 -10.77 13.63
C SER A 196 6.85 -9.73 14.39
N GLY A 197 6.45 -8.64 13.73
CA GLY A 197 5.79 -7.49 14.35
C GLY A 197 6.72 -6.60 15.18
N MET A 198 8.01 -6.93 15.28
CA MET A 198 8.99 -6.23 16.10
C MET A 198 10.11 -5.67 15.21
N LYS A 199 10.44 -4.39 15.38
CA LYS A 199 11.56 -3.75 14.66
C LYS A 199 12.64 -3.32 15.64
N TYR A 200 13.88 -3.70 15.36
CA TYR A 200 15.05 -3.29 16.11
C TYR A 200 15.72 -2.12 15.38
N TYR A 201 16.03 -1.06 16.11
CA TYR A 201 16.72 0.12 15.57
C TYR A 201 18.14 0.17 16.12
N ALA A 202 19.14 0.26 15.25
CA ALA A 202 20.52 0.48 15.67
C ALA A 202 20.75 1.92 16.18
N HIS A 203 20.04 2.88 15.59
CA HIS A 203 20.00 4.28 15.98
C HIS A 203 18.56 4.76 16.10
N ASP A 204 18.27 5.54 17.15
CA ASP A 204 16.94 6.11 17.40
C ASP A 204 16.52 7.05 16.25
N PRO A 205 15.41 6.78 15.53
CA PRO A 205 14.98 7.65 14.43
C PRO A 205 14.59 9.06 14.88
N ILE A 206 14.87 10.03 14.00
CA ILE A 206 14.73 11.47 14.27
C ILE A 206 13.28 11.88 14.61
N ASP A 207 12.29 11.12 14.14
CA ASP A 207 10.86 11.37 14.41
C ASP A 207 10.26 10.48 15.53
N ILE A 208 11.10 9.87 16.40
CA ILE A 208 10.61 9.15 17.60
C ILE A 208 9.76 10.03 18.51
N GLU A 209 10.08 11.32 18.63
CA GLU A 209 9.37 12.25 19.51
C GLU A 209 7.89 12.37 19.17
N ASP A 210 7.54 12.03 17.94
CA ASP A 210 6.18 12.07 17.49
C ASP A 210 5.34 10.83 17.87
N LEU A 211 5.99 9.74 18.32
CA LEU A 211 5.33 8.59 18.93
C LEU A 211 4.99 8.87 20.41
N ASN A 212 5.87 9.61 21.11
CA ASN A 212 5.74 9.89 22.54
C ASN A 212 5.03 11.22 22.87
N GLY A 213 4.64 11.98 21.84
CA GLY A 213 4.09 13.33 21.99
C GLY A 213 5.20 14.39 22.18
N LYS A 214 4.90 15.65 21.85
CA LYS A 214 5.86 16.77 22.01
C LYS A 214 6.40 16.77 23.44
N ARG A 215 7.72 16.64 23.60
CA ARG A 215 8.42 16.72 24.89
C ARG A 215 7.88 17.91 25.68
N ARG A 216 7.24 17.70 26.84
CA ARG A 216 7.09 18.79 27.80
C ARG A 216 8.47 19.08 28.37
N ARG A 217 8.87 20.35 28.34
CA ARG A 217 10.18 20.80 28.83
C ARG A 217 10.35 20.32 30.29
N GLY A 218 11.18 19.30 30.52
CA GLY A 218 11.45 18.73 31.85
C GLY A 218 10.96 17.29 32.09
N GLU A 219 10.32 16.63 31.13
CA GLU A 219 9.83 15.25 31.29
C GLU A 219 10.95 14.21 31.08
N ARG A 220 11.34 13.48 32.13
CA ARG A 220 12.20 12.29 32.02
C ARG A 220 11.31 11.12 31.60
N ILE A 221 11.60 10.55 30.43
CA ILE A 221 11.05 9.25 30.05
C ILE A 221 11.87 8.20 30.79
N ASP A 222 11.22 7.42 31.66
CA ASP A 222 11.86 6.22 32.18
C ASP A 222 12.09 5.27 31.01
N LYS A 223 13.36 4.91 30.81
CA LYS A 223 13.78 4.07 29.69
C LYS A 223 13.00 2.77 29.75
N PRO A 224 12.39 2.31 28.63
CA PRO A 224 12.02 0.91 28.51
C PRO A 224 13.30 0.12 28.76
N SER A 225 13.29 -0.76 29.76
CA SER A 225 14.42 -1.58 30.16
C SER A 225 14.90 -2.38 28.95
N GLY A 226 16.01 -1.94 28.33
CA GLY A 226 16.53 -2.52 27.09
C GLY A 226 16.94 -1.51 26.00
N THR A 227 16.63 -0.22 26.13
CA THR A 227 16.98 0.78 25.10
C THR A 227 18.24 1.59 25.48
N THR A 228 19.24 1.61 24.60
CA THR A 228 20.44 2.45 24.72
C THR A 228 20.18 3.86 24.20
N TYR A 229 19.19 4.53 24.81
CA TYR A 229 18.85 5.91 24.51
C TYR A 229 20.04 6.86 24.72
N ARG A 230 20.44 7.59 23.66
CA ARG A 230 21.22 8.84 23.73
C ARG A 230 20.34 9.94 23.11
N PRO A 231 19.95 10.99 23.85
CA PRO A 231 19.19 12.09 23.28
C PRO A 231 19.93 12.71 22.08
N SER A 232 19.21 13.10 21.02
CA SER A 232 19.73 14.02 20.01
C SER A 232 20.29 15.27 20.69
N ASN A 233 21.47 15.71 20.24
CA ASN A 233 22.16 16.86 20.81
C ASN A 233 21.36 18.14 20.47
N PRO A 234 20.87 18.92 21.44
CA PRO A 234 20.14 20.16 21.16
C PRO A 234 20.99 21.24 20.47
N ASP A 235 22.33 21.13 20.56
CA ASP A 235 23.29 22.05 19.94
C ASP A 235 23.69 21.62 18.53
N ASP A 236 23.02 20.61 18.02
CA ASP A 236 23.19 20.14 16.67
C ASP A 236 22.62 21.14 15.66
N PRO A 237 23.43 21.67 14.72
CA PRO A 237 22.95 22.61 13.70
C PRO A 237 21.78 22.02 12.88
N ARG A 238 21.63 20.69 12.84
CA ARG A 238 20.54 19.94 12.21
C ARG A 238 19.17 20.22 12.83
N GLU A 239 19.07 20.40 14.15
CA GLU A 239 17.79 20.72 14.80
C GLU A 239 17.43 22.21 14.64
N LYS A 240 18.42 23.10 14.54
CA LYS A 240 18.19 24.55 14.39
C LYS A 240 17.67 24.91 13.00
N GLU A 241 18.26 24.36 11.93
CA GLU A 241 17.75 24.58 10.56
C GLU A 241 16.36 23.97 10.31
N LEU A 242 15.95 23.01 11.14
CA LEU A 242 14.64 22.38 11.07
C LEU A 242 13.60 23.06 11.99
N GLN A 243 14.02 23.80 13.02
CA GLN A 243 13.16 24.52 13.97
C GLN A 243 12.84 25.95 13.53
N ASP A 244 13.67 26.54 12.68
CA ASP A 244 13.41 27.83 12.05
C ASP A 244 12.56 27.61 10.77
N ASP A 245 11.25 27.91 10.86
CA ASP A 245 10.20 28.02 9.81
C ASP A 245 9.30 26.80 9.48
#